data_AF-A0A2S9YVT6-F1
#
_entry.id   AF-A0A2S9YVT6-F1
#
_cell.length_a   1.000
_cell.length_b   1.000
_cell.length_c   1.000
_cell.angle_alpha   90.00
_cell.angle_beta   90.00
_cell.angle_gamma   90.00
#
_symmetry.space_group_name_H-M   'P 1'
#
loop_
_entity.id
_entity.type
_entity.pdbx_description
1 polymer ?
#
loop_
_entity_poly.entity_id
_entity_poly.type
_entity_poly.pdbx_seq_one_letter_code
_entity_poly.pdbx_strand_id
1 'polypeptide(L)'
;MTSQSIDIPQADRLSHLRRLALAIRDGVSHPATLQEYLGVDARHFNYYRHGAELLALAERREQGLRVTTLGERLLETAEGSLDERSVFRQAIAAAAPLAPFAGYFAGESVTSVQLARRIQSLTKLSSSTAQRRARTLARWRDYLVGPEHAPTTELSIPKLGEQLERMVAHHNAVAKQRTLDWLHRATPARFEGICAELLCAMGYDQVRVVGGSGDGGVDVLAVHRDRWGHQLAVAAQAKRWSRSLGRRVVDEMIGVLVRGRLGQAILITTSDFSKAAREAGAAEPRLRLVNGAQLVELMAAHDVIVGFGRHGELVDLDPERGRAGVPRAYLGLEALASQTHARSP
;
A
#
# COMPACT_ATOMS: atom_id res chain seq x y z
N MET A 1 -27.65 -25.48 -11.88
CA MET A 1 -26.22 -25.16 -12.07
C MET A 1 -26.08 -23.65 -12.08
N THR A 2 -25.62 -23.08 -10.97
CA THR A 2 -25.46 -21.63 -10.78
C THR A 2 -24.38 -21.12 -11.73
N SER A 3 -24.76 -20.32 -12.74
CA SER A 3 -23.81 -19.68 -13.65
C SER A 3 -22.89 -18.76 -12.85
N GLN A 4 -21.69 -19.22 -12.51
CA GLN A 4 -20.63 -18.32 -12.06
C GLN A 4 -20.36 -17.36 -13.22
N SER A 5 -20.62 -16.06 -12.99
CA SER A 5 -20.28 -15.03 -13.96
C SER A 5 -18.79 -15.11 -14.25
N ILE A 6 -18.42 -15.26 -15.51
CA ILE A 6 -17.01 -15.24 -15.92
C ILE A 6 -16.42 -13.87 -15.56
N ASP A 7 -15.29 -13.86 -14.86
CA ASP A 7 -14.59 -12.63 -14.49
C ASP A 7 -13.61 -12.25 -15.61
N ILE A 8 -13.95 -11.21 -16.36
CA ILE A 8 -13.11 -10.71 -17.44
C ILE A 8 -12.23 -9.59 -16.88
N PRO A 9 -10.91 -9.55 -17.14
CA PRO A 9 -10.01 -8.56 -16.55
C PRO A 9 -10.34 -7.11 -16.96
N GLN A 10 -9.89 -6.15 -16.15
CA GLN A 10 -9.91 -4.70 -16.42
C GLN A 10 -8.53 -4.05 -16.38
N ALA A 11 -7.48 -4.84 -16.10
CA ALA A 11 -6.09 -4.42 -16.15
C ALA A 11 -5.66 -4.35 -17.62
N ASP A 12 -5.60 -3.15 -18.19
CA ASP A 12 -5.40 -2.94 -19.63
C ASP A 12 -3.94 -3.04 -20.09
N ARG A 13 -2.97 -3.07 -19.17
CA ARG A 13 -1.54 -3.12 -19.48
C ARG A 13 -0.85 -4.35 -18.89
N LEU A 14 -0.37 -5.24 -19.76
CA LEU A 14 0.43 -6.40 -19.33
C LEU A 14 1.76 -5.98 -18.67
N SER A 15 2.36 -4.85 -19.09
CA SER A 15 3.57 -4.29 -18.46
C SER A 15 3.36 -3.92 -16.99
N HIS A 16 2.18 -3.41 -16.61
CA HIS A 16 1.86 -3.15 -15.20
C HIS A 16 1.70 -4.45 -14.39
N LEU A 17 1.21 -5.53 -15.00
CA LEU A 17 1.15 -6.85 -14.33
C LEU A 17 2.55 -7.41 -14.10
N ARG A 18 3.46 -7.26 -15.07
CA ARG A 18 4.88 -7.59 -14.89
C ARG A 18 5.52 -6.78 -13.76
N ARG A 19 5.34 -5.45 -13.77
CA ARG A 19 5.86 -4.55 -12.73
C ARG A 19 5.33 -4.96 -11.36
N LEU A 20 4.04 -5.26 -11.25
CA LEU A 20 3.45 -5.73 -10.00
C LEU A 20 4.12 -7.04 -9.53
N ALA A 21 4.32 -8.02 -10.42
CA ALA A 21 5.04 -9.25 -10.09
C ALA A 21 6.49 -8.96 -9.63
N LEU A 22 7.20 -8.05 -10.31
CA LEU A 22 8.56 -7.64 -9.94
C LEU A 22 8.63 -7.09 -8.52
N ALA A 23 7.73 -6.17 -8.16
CA ALA A 23 7.68 -5.60 -6.82
C ALA A 23 7.38 -6.68 -5.76
N ILE A 24 6.45 -7.60 -6.04
CA ILE A 24 6.10 -8.69 -5.12
C ILE A 24 7.28 -9.67 -4.94
N ARG A 25 8.00 -10.01 -6.03
CA ARG A 25 9.19 -10.87 -5.97
C ARG A 25 10.25 -10.28 -5.05
N ASP A 26 10.47 -8.97 -5.17
CA ASP A 26 11.47 -8.24 -4.41
C ASP A 26 10.98 -7.86 -2.99
N GLY A 27 9.84 -8.42 -2.57
CA GLY A 27 9.34 -8.42 -1.20
C GLY A 27 8.24 -7.39 -0.91
N VAL A 28 7.91 -6.50 -1.85
CA VAL A 28 6.90 -5.45 -1.64
C VAL A 28 5.52 -6.08 -1.50
N SER A 29 4.88 -5.88 -0.34
CA SER A 29 3.61 -6.49 0.02
C SER A 29 2.56 -5.48 0.50
N HIS A 30 2.98 -4.30 0.97
CA HIS A 30 2.07 -3.27 1.46
C HIS A 30 1.22 -2.68 0.30
N PRO A 31 -0.13 -2.73 0.38
CA PRO A 31 -1.00 -2.35 -0.75
C PRO A 31 -0.82 -0.91 -1.24
N ALA A 32 -0.67 0.05 -0.32
CA ALA A 32 -0.48 1.45 -0.70
C ALA A 32 0.86 1.68 -1.43
N THR A 33 1.90 0.93 -1.04
CA THR A 33 3.22 0.99 -1.67
C THR A 33 3.19 0.40 -3.07
N LEU A 34 2.49 -0.72 -3.27
CA LEU A 34 2.27 -1.31 -4.59
C LEU A 34 1.41 -0.41 -5.50
N GLN A 35 0.39 0.25 -4.94
CA GLN A 35 -0.45 1.20 -5.67
C GLN A 35 0.36 2.40 -6.17
N GLU A 36 1.13 3.02 -5.28
CA GLU A 36 2.03 4.13 -5.61
C GLU A 36 3.08 3.72 -6.65
N TYR A 37 3.73 2.57 -6.44
CA TYR A 37 4.72 2.03 -7.37
C TYR A 37 4.17 1.87 -8.80
N LEU A 38 2.93 1.39 -8.94
CA LEU A 38 2.30 1.28 -10.25
C LEU A 38 1.83 2.63 -10.82
N GLY A 39 1.78 3.69 -10.02
CA GLY A 39 1.31 5.01 -10.43
C GLY A 39 -0.17 5.02 -10.79
N VAL A 40 -1.01 4.29 -10.05
CA VAL A 40 -2.44 4.13 -10.34
C VAL A 40 -3.30 4.44 -9.11
N ASP A 41 -4.58 4.77 -9.31
CA ASP A 41 -5.52 4.89 -8.20
C ASP A 41 -5.91 3.52 -7.60
N ALA A 42 -6.55 3.55 -6.43
CA ALA A 42 -6.96 2.34 -5.72
C ALA A 42 -7.89 1.40 -6.51
N ARG A 43 -8.73 1.94 -7.40
CA ARG A 43 -9.64 1.13 -8.23
C ARG A 43 -8.83 0.40 -9.29
N HIS A 44 -7.94 1.10 -9.99
CA HIS A 44 -7.09 0.50 -11.01
C HIS A 44 -6.07 -0.48 -10.40
N PHE A 45 -5.52 -0.18 -9.23
CA PHE A 45 -4.66 -1.12 -8.49
C PHE A 45 -5.37 -2.47 -8.25
N ASN A 46 -6.63 -2.44 -7.82
CA ASN A 46 -7.41 -3.66 -7.62
C ASN A 46 -7.60 -4.45 -8.92
N TYR A 47 -7.75 -3.78 -10.06
CA TYR A 47 -7.80 -4.46 -11.36
C TYR A 47 -6.46 -5.14 -11.69
N TYR A 48 -5.33 -4.48 -11.45
CA TYR A 48 -4.01 -5.06 -11.69
C TYR A 48 -3.70 -6.22 -10.74
N ARG A 49 -4.01 -6.10 -9.45
CA ARG A 49 -3.90 -7.21 -8.49
C ARG A 49 -4.71 -8.42 -8.94
N HIS A 50 -5.99 -8.20 -9.28
CA HIS A 50 -6.85 -9.28 -9.74
C HIS A 50 -6.37 -9.87 -11.09
N GLY A 51 -5.88 -9.04 -12.01
CA GLY A 51 -5.29 -9.49 -13.27
C GLY A 51 -4.05 -10.37 -13.08
N ALA A 52 -3.21 -10.05 -12.09
CA ALA A 52 -2.03 -10.86 -11.75
C ALA A 52 -2.43 -12.22 -11.14
N GLU A 53 -3.49 -12.25 -10.32
CA GLU A 53 -4.08 -13.49 -9.80
C GLU A 53 -4.71 -14.33 -10.93
N LEU A 54 -5.47 -13.70 -11.83
CA LEU A 54 -6.15 -14.35 -12.95
C LEU A 54 -5.16 -15.00 -13.92
N LEU A 55 -4.05 -14.33 -14.22
CA LEU A 55 -2.98 -14.85 -15.07
C LEU A 55 -1.99 -15.75 -14.32
N ALA A 56 -2.28 -16.07 -13.05
CA ALA A 56 -1.42 -16.86 -12.19
C ALA A 56 0.03 -16.33 -12.16
N LEU A 57 0.23 -15.02 -12.20
CA LEU A 57 1.53 -14.35 -12.04
C LEU A 57 1.87 -14.11 -10.56
N ALA A 58 0.83 -13.88 -9.77
CA ALA A 58 0.90 -13.77 -8.32
C ALA A 58 -0.28 -14.50 -7.68
N GLU A 59 -0.10 -14.94 -6.44
CA GLU A 59 -1.12 -15.63 -5.68
C GLU A 59 -1.19 -15.08 -4.25
N ARG A 60 -2.37 -15.18 -3.64
CA ARG A 60 -2.58 -14.79 -2.26
C ARG A 60 -2.27 -15.95 -1.32
N ARG A 61 -1.37 -15.74 -0.38
CA ARG A 61 -1.04 -16.63 0.74
C ARG A 61 -1.44 -15.97 2.06
N GLU A 62 -1.32 -16.70 3.18
CA GLU A 62 -1.63 -16.17 4.52
C GLU A 62 -0.82 -14.91 4.87
N GLN A 63 0.42 -14.83 4.39
CA GLN A 63 1.36 -13.74 4.64
C GLN A 63 1.36 -12.65 3.55
N GLY A 64 0.39 -12.65 2.64
CA GLY A 64 0.28 -11.64 1.56
C GLY A 64 0.41 -12.22 0.16
N LEU A 65 0.72 -11.36 -0.81
CA LEU A 65 0.93 -11.76 -2.21
C LEU A 65 2.32 -12.40 -2.38
N ARG A 66 2.39 -13.46 -3.18
CA ARG A 66 3.64 -14.09 -3.62
C ARG A 66 3.63 -14.28 -5.12
N VAL A 67 4.79 -14.19 -5.74
CA VAL A 67 4.96 -14.49 -7.17
C VAL A 67 4.90 -16.01 -7.35
N THR A 68 4.23 -16.45 -8.41
CA THR A 68 4.15 -17.88 -8.76
C THR A 68 5.37 -18.30 -9.60
N THR A 69 5.53 -19.60 -9.85
CA THR A 69 6.54 -20.09 -10.80
C THR A 69 6.40 -19.49 -12.20
N LEU A 70 5.16 -19.25 -12.66
CA LEU A 70 4.93 -18.60 -13.95
C LEU A 70 5.31 -17.11 -13.92
N GLY A 71 5.06 -16.43 -12.81
CA GLY A 71 5.49 -15.05 -12.59
C GLY A 71 7.01 -14.93 -12.54
N GLU A 72 7.73 -15.85 -11.90
CA GLU A 72 9.20 -15.87 -11.90
C GLU A 72 9.76 -16.05 -13.31
N ARG A 73 9.23 -17.04 -14.06
CA ARG A 73 9.58 -17.25 -15.47
C ARG A 73 9.31 -16.01 -16.33
N LEU A 74 8.22 -15.29 -16.07
CA LEU A 74 7.97 -14.01 -16.75
C LEU A 74 9.09 -13.02 -16.43
N LEU A 75 9.47 -12.88 -15.16
CA LEU A 75 10.47 -11.92 -14.72
C LEU A 75 11.88 -12.22 -15.22
N GLU A 76 12.21 -13.47 -15.56
CA GLU A 76 13.48 -13.88 -16.18
C GLU A 76 13.63 -13.39 -17.63
N THR A 77 12.52 -13.09 -18.32
CA THR A 77 12.55 -12.59 -19.71
C THR A 77 12.91 -11.10 -19.77
N ALA A 78 13.46 -10.63 -20.90
CA ALA A 78 13.61 -9.20 -21.13
C ALA A 78 12.24 -8.53 -21.34
N GLU A 79 12.02 -7.35 -20.74
CA GLU A 79 10.76 -6.60 -20.90
C GLU A 79 10.52 -6.26 -22.39
N GLY A 80 9.32 -6.56 -22.90
CA GLY A 80 8.93 -6.31 -24.29
C GLY A 80 9.40 -7.35 -25.31
N SER A 81 10.22 -8.33 -24.91
CA SER A 81 10.77 -9.39 -25.76
C SER A 81 9.73 -10.38 -26.28
N LEU A 82 10.10 -11.17 -27.30
CA LEU A 82 9.25 -12.27 -27.79
C LEU A 82 9.03 -13.36 -26.71
N ASP A 83 10.03 -13.62 -25.88
CA ASP A 83 9.94 -14.61 -24.79
C ASP A 83 8.93 -14.18 -23.73
N GLU A 84 8.94 -12.91 -23.34
CA GLU A 84 7.95 -12.36 -22.41
C GLU A 84 6.52 -12.55 -22.94
N ARG A 85 6.31 -12.26 -24.23
CA ARG A 85 5.01 -12.43 -24.88
C ARG A 85 4.61 -13.90 -24.95
N SER A 86 5.57 -14.80 -25.15
CA SER A 86 5.33 -16.24 -25.10
C SER A 86 4.80 -16.66 -23.72
N VAL A 87 5.41 -16.16 -22.64
CA VAL A 87 4.93 -16.41 -21.26
C VAL A 87 3.53 -15.84 -21.04
N PHE A 88 3.25 -14.61 -21.48
CA PHE A 88 1.90 -14.05 -21.37
C PHE A 88 0.86 -14.83 -22.19
N ARG A 89 1.19 -15.32 -23.40
CA ARG A 89 0.29 -16.18 -24.18
C ARG A 89 -0.04 -17.47 -23.42
N GLN A 90 0.97 -18.11 -22.80
CA GLN A 90 0.77 -19.30 -21.97
C GLN A 90 -0.14 -18.98 -20.78
N ALA A 91 0.09 -17.87 -20.09
CA ALA A 91 -0.73 -17.42 -18.96
C ALA A 91 -2.19 -17.18 -19.36
N ILE A 92 -2.42 -16.48 -20.47
CA ILE A 92 -3.76 -16.17 -21.00
C ILE A 92 -4.48 -17.46 -21.43
N ALA A 93 -3.79 -18.38 -22.09
CA ALA A 93 -4.36 -19.65 -22.52
C ALA A 93 -4.74 -20.55 -21.33
N ALA A 94 -3.98 -20.50 -20.24
CA ALA A 94 -4.24 -21.27 -19.02
C ALA A 94 -5.36 -20.67 -18.15
N ALA A 95 -5.69 -19.39 -18.31
CA ALA A 95 -6.72 -18.72 -17.52
C ALA A 95 -8.13 -19.18 -17.95
N ALA A 96 -8.80 -19.98 -17.11
CA ALA A 96 -10.14 -20.51 -17.39
C ALA A 96 -11.18 -19.42 -17.80
N PRO A 97 -11.23 -18.23 -17.17
CA PRO A 97 -12.14 -17.17 -17.60
C PRO A 97 -11.90 -16.65 -19.04
N LEU A 98 -10.70 -16.86 -19.58
CA LEU A 98 -10.29 -16.41 -20.90
C LEU A 98 -10.40 -17.51 -21.98
N ALA A 99 -10.67 -18.76 -21.60
CA ALA A 99 -10.84 -19.87 -22.55
C ALA A 99 -11.86 -19.58 -23.67
N PRO A 100 -13.00 -18.90 -23.43
CA PRO A 100 -13.92 -18.50 -24.50
C PRO A 100 -13.34 -17.52 -25.51
N PHE A 101 -12.18 -16.93 -25.27
CA PHE A 101 -11.51 -15.96 -26.14
C PHE A 101 -10.20 -16.49 -26.73
N ALA A 102 -9.89 -17.79 -26.58
CA ALA A 102 -8.66 -18.39 -27.08
C ALA A 102 -8.45 -18.17 -28.60
N GLY A 103 -9.50 -18.31 -29.41
CA GLY A 103 -9.46 -18.04 -30.86
C GLY A 103 -9.06 -16.59 -31.18
N TYR A 104 -9.58 -15.63 -30.42
CA TYR A 104 -9.22 -14.21 -30.56
C TYR A 104 -7.74 -13.96 -30.32
N PHE A 105 -7.15 -14.59 -29.29
CA PHE A 105 -5.73 -14.49 -29.00
C PHE A 105 -4.86 -15.30 -29.98
N ALA A 106 -5.42 -16.31 -30.63
CA ALA A 106 -4.77 -17.10 -31.69
C ALA A 106 -4.78 -16.42 -33.07
N GLY A 107 -5.44 -15.25 -33.22
CA GLY A 107 -5.42 -14.45 -34.45
C GLY A 107 -6.78 -14.24 -35.12
N GLU A 108 -7.87 -14.81 -34.60
CA GLU A 108 -9.22 -14.66 -35.18
C GLU A 108 -9.60 -13.18 -35.32
N SER A 109 -10.04 -12.77 -36.51
CA SER A 109 -10.44 -11.38 -36.78
C SER A 109 -11.82 -11.08 -36.17
N VAL A 110 -11.82 -10.60 -34.93
CA VAL A 110 -13.04 -10.20 -34.20
C VAL A 110 -13.02 -8.71 -33.93
N THR A 111 -14.08 -8.01 -34.32
CA THR A 111 -14.23 -6.57 -34.03
C THR A 111 -14.49 -6.31 -32.55
N SER A 112 -14.15 -5.12 -32.06
CA SER A 112 -14.41 -4.70 -30.68
C SER A 112 -15.90 -4.81 -30.29
N VAL A 113 -16.82 -4.59 -31.24
CA VAL A 113 -18.27 -4.72 -31.02
C VAL A 113 -18.68 -6.18 -30.85
N GLN A 114 -18.18 -7.07 -31.70
CA GLN A 114 -18.43 -8.52 -31.58
C GLN A 114 -17.84 -9.06 -30.26
N LEU A 115 -16.64 -8.61 -29.90
CA LEU A 115 -15.99 -9.00 -28.65
C LEU A 115 -16.79 -8.54 -27.42
N ALA A 116 -17.29 -7.29 -27.42
CA ALA A 116 -18.13 -6.76 -26.36
C ALA A 116 -19.47 -7.54 -26.26
N ARG A 117 -20.11 -7.86 -27.39
CA ARG A 117 -21.33 -8.68 -27.41
C ARG A 117 -21.09 -10.08 -26.85
N ARG A 118 -19.97 -10.71 -27.20
CA ARG A 118 -19.57 -12.03 -26.66
C ARG A 118 -19.33 -11.97 -25.15
N ILE A 119 -18.67 -10.93 -24.65
CA ILE A 119 -18.52 -10.71 -23.20
C ILE A 119 -19.89 -10.55 -22.54
N GLN A 120 -20.79 -9.76 -23.14
CA GLN A 120 -22.13 -9.53 -22.61
C GLN A 120 -22.99 -10.80 -22.62
N SER A 121 -22.85 -11.70 -23.59
CA SER A 121 -23.60 -12.96 -23.60
C SER A 121 -23.08 -13.98 -22.58
N LEU A 122 -21.77 -13.93 -22.27
CA LEU A 122 -21.12 -14.84 -21.33
C LEU A 122 -21.15 -14.33 -19.88
N THR A 123 -21.60 -13.10 -19.66
CA THR A 123 -21.63 -12.44 -18.35
C THR A 123 -22.98 -11.75 -18.12
N LYS A 124 -23.22 -11.22 -16.92
CA LYS A 124 -24.40 -10.38 -16.64
C LYS A 124 -24.07 -8.88 -16.67
N LEU A 125 -23.05 -8.49 -17.43
CA LEU A 125 -22.53 -7.11 -17.45
C LEU A 125 -23.37 -6.18 -18.32
N SER A 126 -23.37 -4.88 -17.98
CA SER A 126 -23.92 -3.84 -18.85
C SER A 126 -23.14 -3.73 -20.15
N SER A 127 -23.77 -3.22 -21.21
CA SER A 127 -23.10 -2.95 -22.50
C SER A 127 -21.85 -2.09 -22.34
N SER A 128 -21.93 -1.00 -21.57
CA SER A 128 -20.78 -0.12 -21.29
C SER A 128 -19.63 -0.84 -20.57
N THR A 129 -19.94 -1.74 -19.64
CA THR A 129 -18.92 -2.52 -18.94
C THR A 129 -18.31 -3.56 -19.85
N ALA A 130 -19.11 -4.27 -20.65
CA ALA A 130 -18.63 -5.24 -21.62
C ALA A 130 -17.70 -4.60 -22.67
N GLN A 131 -18.02 -3.39 -23.14
CA GLN A 131 -17.13 -2.61 -24.02
C GLN A 131 -15.80 -2.29 -23.37
N ARG A 132 -15.78 -1.89 -22.09
CA ARG A 132 -14.54 -1.63 -21.35
C ARG A 132 -13.67 -2.89 -21.22
N ARG A 133 -14.30 -4.04 -20.96
CA ARG A 133 -13.63 -5.35 -20.90
C ARG A 133 -13.07 -5.75 -22.28
N ALA A 134 -13.83 -5.55 -23.36
CA ALA A 134 -13.37 -5.80 -24.72
C ALA A 134 -12.12 -4.97 -25.08
N ARG A 135 -12.09 -3.68 -24.70
CA ARG A 135 -10.90 -2.83 -24.87
C ARG A 135 -9.68 -3.37 -24.13
N THR A 136 -9.88 -3.97 -22.96
CA THR A 136 -8.79 -4.59 -22.17
C THR A 136 -8.18 -5.76 -22.93
N LEU A 137 -9.01 -6.69 -23.42
CA LEU A 137 -8.54 -7.83 -24.22
C LEU A 137 -7.88 -7.40 -25.54
N ALA A 138 -8.39 -6.35 -26.18
CA ALA A 138 -7.78 -5.78 -27.37
C ALA A 138 -6.37 -5.24 -27.09
N ARG A 139 -6.19 -4.46 -26.01
CA ARG A 139 -4.86 -3.98 -25.60
C ARG A 139 -3.89 -5.11 -25.31
N TRP A 140 -4.36 -6.21 -24.72
CA TRP A 140 -3.53 -7.39 -24.50
C TRP A 140 -3.12 -8.02 -25.83
N ARG A 141 -4.05 -8.22 -26.77
CA ARG A 141 -3.72 -8.76 -28.09
C ARG A 141 -2.72 -7.87 -28.84
N ASP A 142 -2.92 -6.55 -28.82
CA ASP A 142 -2.01 -5.60 -29.45
C ASP A 142 -0.58 -5.74 -28.88
N TYR A 143 -0.45 -5.93 -27.57
CA TYR A 143 0.85 -6.18 -26.93
C TYR A 143 1.50 -7.49 -27.39
N LEU A 144 0.71 -8.58 -27.49
CA LEU A 144 1.21 -9.90 -27.85
C LEU A 144 1.62 -10.03 -29.32
N VAL A 145 1.01 -9.24 -30.21
CA VAL A 145 1.17 -9.30 -31.67
C VAL A 145 2.00 -8.13 -32.22
N GLY A 146 2.19 -7.05 -31.44
CA GLY A 146 2.94 -5.87 -31.87
C GLY A 146 4.38 -6.16 -32.29
N PRO A 147 5.12 -5.18 -32.84
CA PRO A 147 6.54 -5.35 -33.16
C PRO A 147 7.34 -5.69 -31.89
N GLU A 148 8.40 -6.48 -32.01
CA GLU A 148 9.33 -6.71 -30.90
C GLU A 148 9.88 -5.36 -30.42
N HIS A 149 9.72 -5.08 -29.13
CA HIS A 149 10.42 -3.96 -28.52
C HIS A 149 11.76 -4.53 -28.08
N ALA A 150 12.74 -4.56 -28.99
CA ALA A 150 14.10 -4.90 -28.62
C ALA A 150 14.50 -4.00 -27.44
N PRO A 151 15.24 -4.52 -26.43
CA PRO A 151 15.85 -3.65 -25.43
C PRO A 151 16.59 -2.57 -26.20
N THR A 152 16.23 -1.31 -25.98
CA THR A 152 16.64 -0.24 -26.90
C THR A 152 18.16 -0.14 -26.88
N THR A 153 18.82 -0.72 -27.89
CA THR A 153 20.27 -0.64 -28.06
C THR A 153 20.69 0.80 -28.37
N GLU A 154 19.77 1.61 -28.90
CA GLU A 154 19.89 3.06 -28.97
C GLU A 154 19.49 3.71 -27.64
N LEU A 155 20.46 3.93 -26.76
CA LEU A 155 20.29 4.82 -25.61
C LEU A 155 19.92 6.24 -26.09
N SER A 156 18.62 6.55 -26.09
CA SER A 156 18.14 7.92 -26.28
C SER A 156 17.78 8.55 -24.94
N ILE A 157 18.14 9.82 -24.76
CA ILE A 157 17.96 10.57 -23.51
C ILE A 157 16.51 10.49 -22.96
N PRO A 158 15.44 10.61 -23.78
CA PRO A 158 14.07 10.47 -23.28
C PRO A 158 13.75 9.07 -22.73
N LYS A 159 14.26 8.00 -23.37
CA LYS A 159 14.04 6.62 -22.92
C LYS A 159 14.80 6.29 -21.64
N LEU A 160 15.99 6.87 -21.46
CA LEU A 160 16.78 6.71 -20.25
C LEU A 160 16.09 7.34 -19.04
N GLY A 161 15.47 8.52 -19.21
CA GLY A 161 14.70 9.17 -18.14
C GLY A 161 13.58 8.28 -17.60
N GLU A 162 12.73 7.74 -18.48
CA GLU A 162 11.66 6.83 -18.07
C GLU A 162 12.19 5.54 -17.42
N GLN A 163 13.31 5.00 -17.90
CA GLN A 163 13.95 3.83 -17.29
C GLN A 163 14.45 4.13 -15.87
N LEU A 164 15.12 5.27 -15.69
CA LEU A 164 15.58 5.73 -14.38
C LEU A 164 14.41 5.95 -13.42
N GLU A 165 13.34 6.62 -13.86
CA GLU A 165 12.14 6.81 -13.05
C GLU A 165 11.53 5.48 -12.60
N ARG A 166 11.46 4.47 -13.50
CA ARG A 166 10.99 3.12 -13.14
C ARG A 166 11.90 2.43 -12.13
N MET A 167 13.21 2.56 -12.30
CA MET A 167 14.20 1.99 -11.38
C MET A 167 14.13 2.64 -9.99
N VAL A 168 14.02 3.98 -9.94
CA VAL A 168 13.88 4.75 -8.70
C VAL A 168 12.57 4.40 -8.01
N ALA A 169 11.45 4.36 -8.74
CA ALA A 169 10.16 3.97 -8.17
C ALA A 169 10.20 2.55 -7.58
N HIS A 170 10.85 1.61 -8.27
CA HIS A 170 11.05 0.24 -7.78
C HIS A 170 11.91 0.21 -6.51
N HIS A 171 13.06 0.87 -6.54
CA HIS A 171 13.96 0.95 -5.40
C HIS A 171 13.25 1.55 -4.18
N ASN A 172 12.52 2.65 -4.36
CA ASN A 172 11.77 3.30 -3.30
C ASN A 172 10.69 2.38 -2.72
N ALA A 173 9.97 1.63 -3.56
CA ALA A 173 8.96 0.67 -3.10
C ALA A 173 9.58 -0.44 -2.23
N VAL A 174 10.73 -0.99 -2.65
CA VAL A 174 11.48 -2.00 -1.89
C VAL A 174 12.01 -1.42 -0.58
N ALA A 175 12.58 -0.22 -0.60
CA ALA A 175 13.07 0.46 0.59
C ALA A 175 11.94 0.69 1.60
N LYS A 176 10.79 1.22 1.15
CA LYS A 176 9.60 1.42 2.00
C LYS A 176 9.15 0.12 2.67
N GLN A 177 9.10 -0.98 1.91
CA GLN A 177 8.72 -2.27 2.46
C GLN A 177 9.73 -2.77 3.50
N ARG A 178 11.03 -2.67 3.23
CA ARG A 178 12.07 -3.11 4.17
C ARG A 178 11.99 -2.35 5.49
N THR A 179 11.73 -1.04 5.43
CA THR A 179 11.49 -0.21 6.62
C THR A 179 10.26 -0.67 7.39
N LEU A 180 9.15 -0.98 6.69
CA LEU A 180 7.96 -1.54 7.33
C LEU A 180 8.22 -2.89 8.00
N ASP A 181 8.93 -3.80 7.33
CA ASP A 181 9.28 -5.11 7.88
C ASP A 181 10.17 -4.96 9.13
N TRP A 182 11.06 -3.96 9.14
CA TRP A 182 11.85 -3.62 10.31
C TRP A 182 10.99 -3.08 11.46
N LEU A 183 10.08 -2.13 11.18
CA LEU A 183 9.12 -1.60 12.16
C LEU A 183 8.24 -2.72 12.74
N HIS A 184 7.87 -3.70 11.91
CA HIS A 184 7.14 -4.88 12.34
C HIS A 184 7.91 -5.79 13.29
N ARG A 185 9.24 -5.81 13.23
CA ARG A 185 10.10 -6.60 14.13
C ARG A 185 10.47 -5.84 15.40
N ALA A 186 10.34 -4.51 15.42
CA ALA A 186 10.57 -3.70 16.60
C ALA A 186 9.63 -4.09 17.76
N THR A 187 10.09 -3.92 19.00
CA THR A 187 9.24 -4.09 20.18
C THR A 187 8.14 -3.02 20.21
N PRO A 188 6.98 -3.27 20.85
CA PRO A 188 5.92 -2.26 20.97
C PRO A 188 6.44 -0.92 21.51
N ALA A 189 7.18 -0.95 22.62
CA ALA A 189 7.77 0.24 23.23
C ALA A 189 8.73 0.98 22.28
N ARG A 190 9.52 0.26 21.47
CA ARG A 190 10.41 0.91 20.49
C ARG A 190 9.61 1.57 19.37
N PHE A 191 8.55 0.92 18.89
CA PHE A 191 7.67 1.49 17.86
C PHE A 191 6.98 2.78 18.34
N GLU A 192 6.51 2.79 19.60
CA GLU A 192 5.96 3.98 20.24
C GLU A 192 7.01 5.11 20.34
N GLY A 193 8.25 4.76 20.74
CA GLY A 193 9.38 5.68 20.76
C GLY A 193 9.70 6.29 19.40
N ILE A 194 9.69 5.49 18.32
CA ILE A 194 9.90 5.98 16.94
C ILE A 194 8.77 6.93 16.53
N CYS A 195 7.52 6.63 16.90
CA CYS A 195 6.40 7.54 16.64
C CYS A 195 6.57 8.87 17.39
N ALA A 196 7.08 8.84 18.63
CA ALA A 196 7.40 10.05 19.38
C ALA A 196 8.56 10.83 18.75
N GLU A 197 9.64 10.17 18.34
CA GLU A 197 10.77 10.78 17.62
C GLU A 197 10.30 11.46 16.32
N LEU A 198 9.40 10.80 15.58
CA LEU A 198 8.79 11.37 14.39
C LEU A 198 7.99 12.63 14.71
N LEU A 199 7.14 12.62 15.74
CA LEU A 199 6.40 13.82 16.15
C LEU A 199 7.35 14.96 16.56
N CYS A 200 8.43 14.68 17.29
CA CYS A 200 9.46 15.67 17.60
C CYS A 200 10.07 16.26 16.33
N ALA A 201 10.48 15.42 15.37
CA ALA A 201 11.09 15.85 14.10
C ALA A 201 10.10 16.60 13.19
N MET A 202 8.79 16.37 13.36
CA MET A 202 7.72 17.12 12.72
C MET A 202 7.42 18.46 13.41
N GLY A 203 8.11 18.80 14.50
CA GLY A 203 7.97 20.07 15.21
C GLY A 203 6.90 20.09 16.31
N TYR A 204 6.48 18.93 16.81
CA TYR A 204 5.62 18.85 17.98
C TYR A 204 6.45 19.11 19.26
N ASP A 205 5.86 19.86 20.19
CA ASP A 205 6.42 20.19 21.50
C ASP A 205 5.97 19.18 22.57
N GLN A 206 6.72 19.11 23.69
CA GLN A 206 6.35 18.36 24.89
C GLN A 206 5.94 16.89 24.62
N VAL A 207 6.59 16.26 23.64
CA VAL A 207 6.27 14.89 23.24
C VAL A 207 6.63 13.92 24.37
N ARG A 208 5.70 13.07 24.80
CA ARG A 208 5.91 12.10 25.87
C ARG A 208 5.28 10.77 25.50
N VAL A 209 6.08 9.71 25.56
CA VAL A 209 5.57 8.33 25.54
C VAL A 209 4.91 8.04 26.89
N VAL A 210 3.65 7.63 26.89
CA VAL A 210 2.84 7.44 28.10
C VAL A 210 2.45 5.97 28.31
N GLY A 211 2.75 5.12 27.33
CA GLY A 211 2.20 3.77 27.17
C GLY A 211 2.16 2.89 28.42
N GLY A 212 1.18 1.98 28.44
CA GLY A 212 0.95 0.99 29.47
C GLY A 212 -0.26 0.10 29.15
N SER A 213 -0.59 -0.80 30.08
CA SER A 213 -1.85 -1.54 30.06
C SER A 213 -2.89 -0.80 30.91
N GLY A 214 -3.78 -0.02 30.29
CA GLY A 214 -4.92 0.62 30.98
C GLY A 214 -5.23 2.07 30.59
N ASP A 215 -4.42 2.66 29.72
CA ASP A 215 -4.31 4.09 29.40
C ASP A 215 -5.26 4.52 28.27
N GLY A 216 -6.36 3.80 28.10
CA GLY A 216 -7.39 4.11 27.10
C GLY A 216 -6.90 4.03 25.64
N GLY A 217 -5.69 3.51 25.42
CA GLY A 217 -5.08 3.32 24.11
C GLY A 217 -4.25 4.51 23.61
N VAL A 218 -3.84 5.46 24.45
CA VAL A 218 -2.93 6.56 24.04
C VAL A 218 -1.49 6.19 24.32
N ASP A 219 -0.66 6.17 23.28
CA ASP A 219 0.75 5.76 23.40
C ASP A 219 1.69 6.98 23.52
N VAL A 220 1.34 8.09 22.85
CA VAL A 220 2.13 9.34 22.86
C VAL A 220 1.21 10.54 23.08
N LEU A 221 1.62 11.46 23.95
CA LEU A 221 1.02 12.80 24.09
C LEU A 221 2.00 13.86 23.58
N ALA A 222 1.48 14.90 22.95
CA ALA A 222 2.27 16.01 22.42
C ALA A 222 1.46 17.30 22.40
N VAL A 223 2.14 18.42 22.13
CA VAL A 223 1.53 19.72 21.89
C VAL A 223 1.91 20.18 20.49
N HIS A 224 0.91 20.50 19.67
CA HIS A 224 1.15 21.14 18.37
C HIS A 224 0.90 22.64 18.49
N ARG A 225 1.86 23.46 18.05
CA ARG A 225 1.71 24.91 17.99
C ARG A 225 1.33 25.33 16.58
N ASP A 226 0.17 25.98 16.43
CA ASP A 226 -0.21 26.53 15.13
C ASP A 226 0.59 27.80 14.78
N ARG A 227 0.38 28.32 13.57
CA ARG A 227 1.08 29.52 13.07
C ARG A 227 0.76 30.79 13.86
N TRP A 228 -0.32 30.80 14.64
CA TRP A 228 -0.74 31.91 15.49
C TRP A 228 -0.27 31.73 16.94
N GLY A 229 0.41 30.62 17.26
CA GLY A 229 0.92 30.33 18.58
C GLY A 229 -0.06 29.61 19.50
N HIS A 230 -1.24 29.20 19.01
CA HIS A 230 -2.16 28.41 19.82
C HIS A 230 -1.61 27.01 20.04
N GLN A 231 -1.76 26.51 21.27
CA GLN A 231 -1.35 25.17 21.65
C GLN A 231 -2.53 24.21 21.57
N LEU A 232 -2.35 23.15 20.78
CA LEU A 232 -3.32 22.06 20.63
C LEU A 232 -2.76 20.82 21.31
N ALA A 233 -3.49 20.29 22.29
CA ALA A 233 -3.17 19.00 22.87
C ALA A 233 -3.41 17.89 21.83
N VAL A 234 -2.40 17.03 21.64
CA VAL A 234 -2.41 15.95 20.66
C VAL A 234 -2.18 14.62 21.36
N ALA A 235 -3.00 13.63 21.03
CA ALA A 235 -2.74 12.23 21.40
C ALA A 235 -2.49 11.40 20.14
N ALA A 236 -1.48 10.55 20.19
CA ALA A 236 -1.22 9.56 19.17
C ALA A 236 -1.32 8.14 19.73
N GLN A 237 -1.91 7.26 18.93
CA GLN A 237 -1.97 5.82 19.17
C GLN A 237 -1.19 5.12 18.05
N ALA A 238 -0.29 4.22 18.42
CA ALA A 238 0.63 3.50 17.56
C ALA A 238 0.31 1.98 17.61
N LYS A 239 -0.21 1.43 16.50
CA LYS A 239 -0.57 0.01 16.36
C LYS A 239 0.35 -0.71 15.39
N ARG A 240 1.29 -1.50 15.91
CA ARG A 240 2.13 -2.44 15.15
C ARG A 240 1.34 -3.71 14.81
N TRP A 241 0.60 -3.69 13.71
CA TRP A 241 -0.35 -4.73 13.34
C TRP A 241 -0.09 -5.22 11.93
N SER A 242 -0.22 -6.52 11.67
CA SER A 242 -0.08 -7.10 10.33
C SER A 242 -1.36 -7.02 9.49
N ARG A 243 -2.53 -6.98 10.15
CA ARG A 243 -3.83 -6.86 9.49
C ARG A 243 -4.31 -5.42 9.49
N SER A 244 -5.16 -5.09 8.53
CA SER A 244 -5.74 -3.76 8.44
C SER A 244 -6.58 -3.42 9.68
N LEU A 245 -6.48 -2.17 10.14
CA LEU A 245 -7.25 -1.67 11.27
C LEU A 245 -8.72 -1.48 10.87
N GLY A 246 -9.61 -2.00 11.70
CA GLY A 246 -11.06 -1.89 11.53
C GLY A 246 -11.63 -0.59 12.09
N ARG A 247 -12.90 -0.31 11.76
CA ARG A 247 -13.62 0.89 12.21
C ARG A 247 -13.63 1.03 13.73
N ARG A 248 -13.73 -0.08 14.46
CA ARG A 248 -13.72 -0.10 15.93
C ARG A 248 -12.54 0.67 16.53
N VAL A 249 -11.32 0.48 16.01
CA VAL A 249 -10.12 1.15 16.55
C VAL A 249 -10.19 2.66 16.32
N VAL A 250 -10.73 3.06 15.16
CA VAL A 250 -10.97 4.48 14.83
C VAL A 250 -12.01 5.08 15.78
N ASP A 251 -13.13 4.41 16.01
CA ASP A 251 -14.18 4.88 16.93
C ASP A 251 -13.66 5.00 18.38
N GLU A 252 -12.82 4.06 18.82
CA GLU A 252 -12.16 4.11 20.13
C GLU A 252 -11.28 5.37 20.26
N MET A 253 -10.48 5.69 19.24
CA MET A 253 -9.64 6.89 19.21
C MET A 253 -10.47 8.18 19.14
N ILE A 254 -11.59 8.20 18.40
CA ILE A 254 -12.54 9.32 18.43
C ILE A 254 -13.10 9.52 19.84
N GLY A 255 -13.41 8.43 20.55
CA GLY A 255 -13.85 8.49 21.94
C GLY A 255 -12.81 9.15 22.86
N VAL A 256 -11.53 8.82 22.67
CA VAL A 256 -10.42 9.46 23.40
C VAL A 256 -10.32 10.95 23.08
N LEU A 257 -10.35 11.30 21.79
CA LEU A 257 -10.33 12.69 21.31
C LEU A 257 -11.42 13.54 21.99
N VAL A 258 -12.66 13.05 21.99
CA VAL A 258 -13.82 13.77 22.54
C VAL A 258 -13.76 13.87 24.06
N ARG A 259 -13.52 12.76 24.76
CA ARG A 259 -13.46 12.74 26.24
C ARG A 259 -12.28 13.56 26.77
N GLY A 260 -11.13 13.47 26.11
CA GLY A 260 -9.93 14.21 26.46
C GLY A 260 -9.92 15.67 26.01
N ARG A 261 -10.97 16.14 25.32
CA ARG A 261 -11.03 17.50 24.73
C ARG A 261 -9.76 17.86 23.95
N LEU A 262 -9.23 16.88 23.21
CA LEU A 262 -7.99 17.03 22.46
C LEU A 262 -8.21 17.91 21.22
N GLY A 263 -7.20 18.69 20.87
CA GLY A 263 -7.19 19.46 19.63
C GLY A 263 -7.00 18.56 18.41
N GLN A 264 -6.24 17.48 18.57
CA GLN A 264 -5.99 16.50 17.50
C GLN A 264 -5.77 15.10 18.07
N ALA A 265 -6.15 14.09 17.29
CA ALA A 265 -5.79 12.69 17.49
C ALA A 265 -5.06 12.14 16.26
N ILE A 266 -4.08 11.27 16.47
CA ILE A 266 -3.34 10.62 15.39
C ILE A 266 -3.37 9.10 15.63
N LEU A 267 -3.82 8.33 14.65
CA LEU A 267 -3.77 6.88 14.68
C LEU A 267 -2.75 6.41 13.65
N ILE A 268 -1.63 5.87 14.14
CA ILE A 268 -0.48 5.42 13.38
C ILE A 268 -0.48 3.88 13.36
N THR A 269 -0.26 3.28 12.19
CA THR A 269 -0.12 1.82 12.09
C THR A 269 0.92 1.42 11.05
N THR A 270 1.54 0.25 11.24
CA THR A 270 2.42 -0.39 10.25
C THR A 270 1.66 -1.09 9.12
N SER A 271 0.34 -1.29 9.27
CA SER A 271 -0.53 -1.83 8.21
C SER A 271 -1.34 -0.73 7.53
N ASP A 272 -2.57 -1.05 7.11
CA ASP A 272 -3.45 -0.14 6.40
C ASP A 272 -4.82 -0.08 7.09
N PHE A 273 -5.68 0.84 6.69
CA PHE A 273 -7.02 0.97 7.25
C PHE A 273 -8.05 0.23 6.39
N SER A 274 -9.08 -0.33 7.01
CA SER A 274 -10.23 -0.84 6.25
C SER A 274 -10.99 0.33 5.59
N LYS A 275 -11.82 0.04 4.57
CA LYS A 275 -12.66 1.07 3.94
C LYS A 275 -13.54 1.79 4.98
N ALA A 276 -14.20 1.03 5.86
CA ALA A 276 -15.03 1.57 6.93
C ALA A 276 -14.24 2.40 7.96
N ALA A 277 -12.99 2.03 8.23
CA ALA A 277 -12.11 2.80 9.11
C ALA A 277 -11.72 4.15 8.48
N ARG A 278 -11.40 4.17 7.19
CA ARG A 278 -11.12 5.43 6.46
C ARG A 278 -12.34 6.34 6.40
N GLU A 279 -13.52 5.79 6.15
CA GLU A 279 -14.78 6.54 6.13
C GLU A 279 -15.08 7.14 7.50
N ALA A 280 -14.90 6.40 8.59
CA ALA A 280 -15.04 6.92 9.94
C ALA A 280 -14.01 8.00 10.28
N GLY A 281 -12.74 7.82 9.89
CA GLY A 281 -11.70 8.83 10.10
C GLY A 281 -11.96 10.10 9.31
N ALA A 282 -12.46 9.99 8.08
CA ALA A 282 -12.81 11.15 7.26
C ALA A 282 -13.99 11.97 7.83
N ALA A 283 -14.82 11.36 8.68
CA ALA A 283 -15.93 12.04 9.34
C ALA A 283 -15.52 12.89 10.57
N GLU A 284 -14.31 12.70 11.11
CA GLU A 284 -13.79 13.49 12.23
C GLU A 284 -12.52 14.26 11.79
N PRO A 285 -12.65 15.57 11.49
CA PRO A 285 -11.54 16.38 10.96
C PRO A 285 -10.31 16.48 11.88
N ARG A 286 -10.48 16.27 13.19
CA ARG A 286 -9.37 16.30 14.15
C ARG A 286 -8.63 14.97 14.27
N LEU A 287 -9.11 13.91 13.60
CA LEU A 287 -8.44 12.61 13.59
C LEU A 287 -7.61 12.44 12.31
N ARG A 288 -6.31 12.19 12.49
CA ARG A 288 -5.39 11.83 11.41
C ARG A 288 -5.15 10.33 11.41
N LEU A 289 -5.39 9.68 10.27
CA LEU A 289 -4.99 8.29 10.03
C LEU A 289 -3.66 8.27 9.27
N VAL A 290 -2.67 7.52 9.79
CA VAL A 290 -1.34 7.34 9.20
C VAL A 290 -1.10 5.84 9.03
N ASN A 291 -1.13 5.36 7.78
CA ASN A 291 -0.85 3.95 7.49
C ASN A 291 0.66 3.70 7.34
N GLY A 292 1.05 2.45 7.12
CA GLY A 292 2.45 2.05 7.07
C GLY A 292 3.24 2.78 5.97
N ALA A 293 2.69 2.86 4.76
CA ALA A 293 3.34 3.58 3.66
C ALA A 293 3.56 5.06 3.99
N GLN A 294 2.54 5.74 4.53
CA GLN A 294 2.62 7.14 4.94
C GLN A 294 3.58 7.35 6.11
N LEU A 295 3.63 6.41 7.05
CA LEU A 295 4.56 6.46 8.17
C LEU A 295 6.01 6.48 7.67
N VAL A 296 6.36 5.58 6.75
CA VAL A 296 7.73 5.53 6.20
C VAL A 296 8.06 6.78 5.37
N GLU A 297 7.08 7.33 4.64
CA GLU A 297 7.25 8.60 3.93
C GLU A 297 7.53 9.75 4.89
N LEU A 298 6.77 9.86 5.98
CA LEU A 298 6.99 10.88 7.00
C LEU A 298 8.35 10.70 7.69
N MET A 299 8.72 9.46 8.01
CA MET A 299 10.03 9.12 8.55
C MET A 299 11.15 9.59 7.62
N ALA A 300 11.06 9.30 6.33
CA ALA A 300 12.04 9.74 5.34
C ALA A 300 12.07 11.27 5.17
N ALA A 301 10.92 11.93 5.14
CA ALA A 301 10.82 13.37 4.95
C ALA A 301 11.35 14.21 6.13
N HIS A 302 11.41 13.61 7.32
CA HIS A 302 11.88 14.25 8.55
C HIS A 302 13.22 13.68 9.05
N ASP A 303 13.95 12.96 8.18
CA ASP A 303 15.22 12.31 8.49
C ASP A 303 15.19 11.39 9.73
N VAL A 304 14.01 10.83 10.02
CA VAL A 304 13.78 9.84 11.08
C VAL A 304 13.98 8.46 10.47
N ILE A 305 15.25 8.10 10.29
CA ILE A 305 15.62 6.83 9.67
C ILE A 305 16.48 6.02 10.63
N VAL A 306 16.14 4.74 10.73
CA VAL A 306 17.09 3.70 11.11
C VAL A 306 18.12 3.55 10.00
N GLY A 307 19.27 4.19 10.19
CA GLY A 307 20.38 4.24 9.25
C GLY A 307 20.87 2.87 8.82
N PHE A 308 21.67 2.83 7.76
CA PHE A 308 22.18 1.58 7.25
C PHE A 308 23.48 1.20 7.94
N GLY A 309 23.53 -0.01 8.50
CA GLY A 309 24.74 -0.62 9.01
C GLY A 309 25.72 -0.94 7.87
N ARG A 310 26.88 -1.46 8.23
CA ARG A 310 28.00 -1.69 7.29
C ARG A 310 27.66 -2.64 6.14
N HIS A 311 26.60 -3.45 6.27
CA HIS A 311 26.18 -4.44 5.28
C HIS A 311 24.80 -4.11 4.67
N GLY A 312 24.33 -2.86 4.80
CA GLY A 312 23.04 -2.42 4.27
C GLY A 312 21.83 -2.88 5.10
N GLU A 313 22.06 -3.37 6.31
CA GLU A 313 21.02 -3.66 7.29
C GLU A 313 20.43 -2.36 7.87
N LEU A 314 19.12 -2.32 8.13
CA LEU A 314 18.52 -1.20 8.85
C LEU A 314 18.93 -1.29 10.33
N VAL A 315 19.68 -0.30 10.79
CA VAL A 315 20.23 -0.14 12.14
C VAL A 315 19.57 1.03 12.81
N ASP A 316 19.19 0.82 14.06
CA ASP A 316 18.78 1.91 14.93
C ASP A 316 19.93 2.90 15.15
N LEU A 317 19.84 4.11 14.59
CA LEU A 317 20.90 5.12 14.74
C LEU A 317 20.99 5.68 16.15
N ASP A 318 19.95 5.51 16.98
CA ASP A 318 19.96 6.02 18.35
C ASP A 318 19.11 5.15 19.30
N PRO A 319 19.61 3.96 19.69
CA PRO A 319 18.89 3.06 20.59
C PRO A 319 18.72 3.61 22.02
N GLU A 320 19.45 4.67 22.38
CA GLU A 320 19.43 5.31 23.71
C GLU A 320 18.47 6.51 23.78
N ARG A 321 18.14 7.17 22.67
CA ARG A 321 17.12 8.25 22.62
C ARG A 321 15.73 7.83 23.11
N GLY A 322 15.33 6.59 22.86
CA GLY A 322 14.07 6.05 23.37
C GLY A 322 14.05 5.84 24.91
N ARG A 323 15.21 5.87 25.57
CA ARG A 323 15.37 5.68 27.03
C ARG A 323 15.58 6.99 27.78
N ALA A 324 16.14 8.00 27.11
CA ALA A 324 16.28 9.35 27.66
C ALA A 324 14.89 10.03 27.68
N GLY A 325 14.15 9.82 28.77
CA GLY A 325 12.84 10.42 28.98
C GLY A 325 12.84 11.92 28.64
N VAL A 326 11.85 12.32 27.84
CA VAL A 326 11.68 13.72 27.40
C VAL A 326 11.47 14.62 28.63
N PRO A 327 12.06 15.83 28.68
CA PRO A 327 12.00 16.70 29.84
C PRO A 327 10.57 16.94 30.33
N ARG A 328 10.37 16.69 31.62
CA ARG A 328 9.08 16.77 32.30
C ARG A 328 8.74 18.24 32.58
N ALA A 329 7.95 18.88 31.70
CA ALA A 329 7.39 20.20 31.99
C ALA A 329 6.00 20.38 31.36
N TYR A 330 4.96 20.15 32.16
CA TYR A 330 3.84 21.06 32.50
C TYR A 330 2.63 20.25 33.03
N LEU A 331 2.11 20.68 34.20
CA LEU A 331 1.08 20.06 35.04
C LEU A 331 -0.36 20.03 34.45
N GLY A 332 -0.52 20.03 33.13
CA GLY A 332 -1.85 20.05 32.47
C GLY A 332 -2.32 18.73 31.85
N LEU A 333 -1.38 17.86 31.45
CA LEU A 333 -1.70 16.60 30.74
C LEU A 333 -1.98 15.41 31.69
N GLU A 334 -1.61 15.51 32.97
CA GLU A 334 -1.80 14.43 33.96
C GLU A 334 -3.29 14.17 34.29
N ALA A 335 -4.15 15.17 34.06
CA ALA A 335 -5.60 15.03 34.21
C ALA A 335 -6.23 14.17 33.08
N LEU A 336 -5.60 14.10 31.90
CA LEU A 336 -6.14 13.37 30.74
C LEU A 336 -5.93 11.86 30.85
N ALA A 337 -4.80 11.42 31.43
CA ALA A 337 -4.56 10.01 31.73
C ALA A 337 -5.43 9.50 32.90
N SER A 338 -5.72 10.38 33.86
CA SER A 338 -6.47 10.04 35.08
C SER A 338 -8.00 10.05 34.87
N GLN A 339 -8.54 10.84 33.94
CA GLN A 339 -9.99 10.93 33.71
C GLN A 339 -10.58 9.76 32.92
N THR A 340 -9.76 8.92 32.28
CA THR A 340 -10.20 7.64 31.70
C THR A 340 -10.47 6.55 32.74
N HIS A 341 -10.08 6.74 34.00
CA HIS A 341 -10.24 5.77 35.08
C HIS A 341 -11.47 6.01 35.98
N ALA A 342 -12.18 7.13 35.83
CA ALA A 342 -13.29 7.47 36.72
C ALA A 342 -14.64 7.34 36.00
N ARG A 343 -15.18 6.11 36.01
CA ARG A 343 -16.62 5.70 36.03
C ARG A 343 -16.84 4.45 35.18
N SER A 344 -16.61 3.29 35.78
CA SER A 344 -17.48 2.13 35.59
C SER A 344 -18.11 1.84 36.95
N PRO A 345 -19.46 1.82 37.09
CA PRO A 345 -20.09 1.06 38.15
C PRO A 345 -19.92 -0.44 37.91
#